data_AF-A0A1J8QFX0-F1
#
_entry.id   AF-A0A1J8QFX0-F1
#
_cell.length_a   1.000
_cell.length_b   1.000
_cell.length_c   1.000
_cell.angle_alpha   90.00
_cell.angle_beta   90.00
_cell.angle_gamma   90.00
#
_symmetry.space_group_name_H-M   'P 1'
#
loop_
_entity.id
_entity.type
_entity.pdbx_description
1 polymer ?
#
loop_
_entity_poly.entity_id
_entity_poly.type
_entity_poly.pdbx_seq_one_letter_code
_entity_poly.pdbx_strand_id
1 'polypeptide(L)'
;MPSWILPGRKDAPMTRYKAILGTSFAFSYTFNPRNLEYHWYPLWDQTLSDMVWDVPNLIVAPQYPVWFVPQDDEDGGEDEVVTDDDEEYEDDDSGGDPEEVPMMNREESPPAGGDNSGDDPAEVPVMNRDSKTPRPAGSIAHEDDYLGEEEVSFALTVPEKDARGVLVDFAVINLSGVPLNQLGRKMCYGGWRINEANVGLLMEVKSFVSRSLTSVELEKAIGARIPAACDDLVKQAAYLFLQDPTKQSVLAIAGVGPWWCNTKINRANITEVMHGLAAQDPTYQDDDGPVHTVRLKWTSALRLGLARSNERLFTIYNSLKDIGVLATPVDI
;
A
#
# COMPACT_ATOMS: atom_id res chain seq x y z
N MET A 1 11.28 25.85 12.78
CA MET A 1 12.14 24.77 12.24
C MET A 1 11.65 24.44 10.84
N PRO A 2 12.51 24.16 9.85
CA PRO A 2 12.07 23.72 8.53
C PRO A 2 11.26 22.43 8.69
N SER A 3 10.07 22.36 8.09
CA SER A 3 9.24 21.16 8.09
C SER A 3 9.98 20.02 7.39
N TRP A 4 10.10 18.85 8.03
CA TRP A 4 10.68 17.69 7.37
C TRP A 4 9.92 17.35 6.07
N ILE A 5 10.68 16.93 5.06
CA ILE A 5 10.18 16.52 3.75
C ILE A 5 10.55 15.05 3.62
N LEU A 6 9.61 14.23 3.14
CA LEU A 6 9.85 12.80 2.89
C LEU A 6 11.09 12.62 2.00
N PRO A 7 11.94 11.61 2.22
CA PRO A 7 13.19 11.41 1.47
C PRO A 7 12.99 11.45 -0.05
N GLY A 8 11.99 10.73 -0.57
CA GLY A 8 11.65 10.71 -1.99
C GLY A 8 11.12 12.04 -2.55
N ARG A 9 10.87 13.06 -1.71
CA ARG A 9 10.40 14.41 -2.10
C ARG A 9 11.44 15.51 -1.91
N LYS A 10 12.59 15.23 -1.27
CA LYS A 10 13.58 16.26 -0.92
C LYS A 10 14.14 16.97 -2.16
N ASP A 11 14.46 16.21 -3.20
CA ASP A 11 15.12 16.70 -4.42
C ASP A 11 14.38 16.27 -5.71
N ALA A 12 13.13 15.79 -5.58
CA ALA A 12 12.33 15.30 -6.70
C ALA A 12 11.00 16.08 -6.83
N PRO A 13 10.95 17.20 -7.57
CA PRO A 13 9.73 18.01 -7.70
C PRO A 13 8.55 17.22 -8.29
N MET A 14 8.83 16.22 -9.13
CA MET A 14 7.82 15.37 -9.74
C MET A 14 7.10 14.46 -8.73
N THR A 15 7.76 13.98 -7.68
CA THR A 15 7.10 13.14 -6.65
C THR A 15 6.15 13.97 -5.80
N ARG A 16 6.54 15.21 -5.47
CA ARG A 16 5.64 16.17 -4.81
C ARG A 16 4.41 16.46 -5.66
N TYR A 17 4.58 16.65 -6.97
CA TYR A 17 3.46 16.88 -7.90
C TYR A 17 2.54 15.65 -7.98
N LYS A 18 3.08 14.42 -8.06
CA LYS A 18 2.30 13.18 -8.01
C LYS A 18 1.46 13.07 -6.75
N ALA A 19 2.00 13.40 -5.58
CA ALA A 19 1.25 13.39 -4.32
C ALA A 19 0.07 14.39 -4.32
N ILE A 20 0.26 15.57 -4.92
CA ILE A 20 -0.81 16.56 -5.10
C ILE A 20 -1.90 16.02 -6.03
N LEU A 21 -1.51 15.42 -7.17
CA LEU A 21 -2.46 14.81 -8.10
C LEU A 21 -3.22 13.64 -7.47
N GLY A 22 -2.55 12.74 -6.75
CA GLY A 22 -3.19 11.62 -6.05
C GLY A 22 -4.20 12.10 -5.00
N THR A 23 -3.86 13.15 -4.25
CA THR A 23 -4.80 13.79 -3.32
C THR A 23 -6.00 14.38 -4.06
N SER A 24 -5.77 15.08 -5.16
CA SER A 24 -6.82 15.73 -5.95
C SER A 24 -7.75 14.71 -6.59
N PHE A 25 -7.21 13.60 -7.08
CA PHE A 25 -7.96 12.46 -7.62
C PHE A 25 -8.86 11.84 -6.55
N ALA A 26 -8.33 11.58 -5.36
CA ALA A 26 -9.10 10.97 -4.25
C ALA A 26 -10.29 11.83 -3.79
N PHE A 27 -10.12 13.16 -3.81
CA PHE A 27 -11.16 14.12 -3.44
C PHE A 27 -12.13 14.49 -4.57
N SER A 28 -11.83 14.13 -5.83
CA SER A 28 -12.60 14.59 -6.98
C SER A 28 -14.03 14.04 -6.94
N TYR A 29 -15.02 14.93 -7.10
CA TYR A 29 -16.41 14.54 -7.33
C TYR A 29 -16.60 13.89 -8.69
N THR A 30 -15.83 14.31 -9.69
CA THR A 30 -15.88 13.76 -11.05
C THR A 30 -15.28 12.35 -11.10
N PHE A 31 -14.13 12.15 -10.47
CA PHE A 31 -13.39 10.89 -10.60
C PHE A 31 -13.64 9.90 -9.47
N ASN A 32 -14.09 10.37 -8.30
CA ASN A 32 -14.47 9.53 -7.18
C ASN A 32 -15.85 9.95 -6.63
N PRO A 33 -16.95 9.87 -7.40
CA PRO A 33 -18.26 10.37 -6.96
C PRO A 33 -18.78 9.66 -5.70
N ARG A 34 -18.48 8.37 -5.55
CA ARG A 34 -18.93 7.52 -4.44
C ARG A 34 -18.00 7.52 -3.22
N ASN A 35 -16.93 8.31 -3.26
CA ASN A 35 -15.95 8.41 -2.17
C ASN A 35 -15.35 7.07 -1.73
N LEU A 36 -15.01 6.25 -2.73
CA LEU A 36 -14.53 4.89 -2.56
C LEU A 36 -13.11 4.87 -1.98
N GLU A 37 -12.83 3.81 -1.23
CA GLU A 37 -11.57 3.59 -0.51
C GLU A 37 -10.35 3.53 -1.42
N TYR A 38 -10.44 2.74 -2.49
CA TYR A 38 -9.33 2.48 -3.41
C TYR A 38 -8.76 3.75 -4.07
N HIS A 39 -9.52 4.85 -4.17
CA HIS A 39 -9.00 6.11 -4.71
C HIS A 39 -7.96 6.77 -3.80
N TRP A 40 -7.92 6.39 -2.52
CA TRP A 40 -6.92 6.85 -1.57
C TRP A 40 -5.63 6.05 -1.66
N TYR A 41 -5.65 4.85 -2.27
CA TYR A 41 -4.49 3.97 -2.35
C TYR A 41 -3.30 4.62 -3.08
N PRO A 42 -3.47 5.27 -4.26
CA PRO A 42 -2.33 5.90 -4.94
C PRO A 42 -1.63 6.98 -4.10
N LEU A 43 -2.38 7.72 -3.27
CA LEU A 43 -1.79 8.71 -2.37
C LEU A 43 -0.97 8.05 -1.26
N TRP A 44 -1.50 6.99 -0.66
CA TRP A 44 -0.84 6.27 0.42
C TRP A 44 0.36 5.47 -0.05
N ASP A 45 0.23 4.76 -1.17
CA ASP A 45 1.34 4.07 -1.84
C ASP A 45 2.50 5.01 -2.14
N GLN A 46 2.23 6.16 -2.77
CA GLN A 46 3.26 7.17 -3.04
C GLN A 46 3.85 7.73 -1.74
N THR A 47 3.03 7.95 -0.70
CA THR A 47 3.51 8.49 0.57
C THR A 47 4.41 7.52 1.32
N LEU A 48 4.07 6.23 1.37
CA LEU A 48 4.90 5.20 1.96
C LEU A 48 6.18 4.99 1.14
N SER A 49 6.07 4.97 -0.18
CA SER A 49 7.23 4.83 -1.08
C SER A 49 8.19 6.00 -0.93
N ASP A 50 7.67 7.23 -0.90
CA ASP A 50 8.49 8.43 -0.66
C ASP A 50 9.14 8.41 0.73
N MET A 51 8.48 7.81 1.73
CA MET A 51 8.98 7.73 3.09
C MET A 51 10.23 6.85 3.18
N VAL A 52 10.25 5.71 2.49
CA VAL A 52 11.35 4.72 2.58
C VAL A 52 12.31 4.73 1.38
N TRP A 53 12.12 5.66 0.44
CA TRP A 53 12.85 5.75 -0.83
C TRP A 53 14.37 5.62 -0.73
N ASP A 54 14.98 6.17 0.33
CA ASP A 54 16.44 6.17 0.53
C ASP A 54 16.96 4.98 1.34
N VAL A 55 16.11 4.00 1.67
CA VAL A 55 16.47 2.79 2.42
C VAL A 55 16.36 1.58 1.48
N PRO A 56 17.49 1.03 1.01
CA PRO A 56 17.53 0.13 -0.15
C PRO A 56 16.85 -1.22 0.07
N ASN A 57 16.73 -1.65 1.32
CA ASN A 57 16.17 -2.93 1.71
C ASN A 57 14.73 -2.82 2.25
N LEU A 58 14.12 -1.63 2.20
CA LEU A 58 12.71 -1.45 2.51
C LEU A 58 11.91 -1.32 1.22
N ILE A 59 10.88 -2.15 1.07
CA ILE A 59 9.93 -2.07 -0.04
C ILE A 59 8.51 -1.86 0.49
N VAL A 60 7.68 -1.18 -0.30
CA VAL A 60 6.24 -1.05 -0.05
C VAL A 60 5.52 -2.13 -0.87
N ALA A 61 4.68 -2.92 -0.21
CA ALA A 61 3.87 -3.96 -0.82
C ALA A 61 2.39 -3.64 -0.60
N PRO A 62 1.65 -3.21 -1.64
CA PRO A 62 0.21 -3.06 -1.56
C PRO A 62 -0.48 -4.44 -1.48
N GLN A 63 -1.61 -4.50 -0.79
CA GLN A 63 -2.43 -5.72 -0.63
C GLN A 63 -1.61 -6.93 -0.15
N TYR A 64 -0.76 -6.71 0.85
CA TYR A 64 0.16 -7.73 1.31
C TYR A 64 -0.58 -8.79 2.13
N PRO A 65 -0.44 -10.09 1.80
CA PRO A 65 -1.04 -11.16 2.58
C PRO A 65 -0.22 -11.42 3.85
N VAL A 66 -0.85 -11.20 5.00
CA VAL A 66 -0.24 -11.44 6.31
C VAL A 66 -0.50 -12.86 6.80
N TRP A 67 -1.56 -13.50 6.30
CA TRP A 67 -1.88 -14.89 6.61
C TRP A 67 -2.64 -15.52 5.47
N PHE A 68 -2.38 -16.80 5.22
CA PHE A 68 -3.17 -17.66 4.38
C PHE A 68 -3.66 -18.81 5.24
N VAL A 69 -4.96 -19.03 5.27
CA VAL A 69 -5.52 -20.29 5.76
C VAL A 69 -5.48 -21.23 4.56
N PRO A 70 -4.64 -22.29 4.57
CA PRO A 70 -4.76 -23.34 3.58
C PRO A 70 -6.19 -23.85 3.67
N GLN A 71 -6.95 -23.84 2.58
CA GLN A 71 -8.14 -24.66 2.58
C GLN A 71 -7.63 -26.09 2.55
N ASP A 72 -7.80 -26.82 3.65
CA ASP A 72 -7.78 -28.27 3.54
C ASP A 72 -8.79 -28.56 2.43
N ASP A 73 -8.31 -29.12 1.32
CA ASP A 73 -9.16 -29.71 0.30
C ASP A 73 -9.96 -30.80 1.04
N GLU A 74 -11.05 -30.40 1.70
CA GLU A 74 -12.06 -31.31 2.22
C GLU A 74 -12.60 -32.00 0.97
N ASP A 75 -11.95 -33.14 0.72
CA ASP A 75 -12.23 -34.17 -0.25
C ASP A 75 -13.72 -34.19 -0.57
N GLY A 76 -14.06 -34.01 -1.85
CA GLY A 76 -15.42 -33.87 -2.35
C GLY A 76 -16.35 -35.04 -1.97
N GLY A 77 -16.86 -35.00 -0.75
CA GLY A 77 -18.05 -35.68 -0.26
C GLY A 77 -18.77 -34.65 0.61
N GLU A 78 -20.00 -34.26 0.35
CA GLU A 78 -21.10 -35.04 -0.19
C GLU A 78 -21.97 -34.11 -1.04
N ASP A 79 -22.55 -34.65 -2.10
CA ASP A 79 -23.62 -34.04 -2.89
C ASP A 79 -24.75 -33.54 -1.96
N GLU A 80 -24.71 -32.28 -1.53
CA GLU A 80 -25.89 -31.64 -0.97
C GLU A 80 -26.90 -31.42 -2.10
N VAL A 81 -27.88 -32.32 -2.11
CA VAL A 81 -29.11 -32.23 -2.88
C VAL A 81 -29.71 -30.84 -2.66
N VAL A 82 -29.62 -30.00 -3.68
CA VAL A 82 -30.33 -28.72 -3.76
C VAL A 82 -31.83 -29.03 -3.69
N THR A 83 -32.44 -28.81 -2.53
CA THR A 83 -33.89 -28.64 -2.44
C THR A 83 -34.20 -27.20 -2.82
N ASP A 84 -34.71 -27.04 -4.05
CA ASP A 84 -35.37 -25.84 -4.53
C ASP A 84 -36.55 -25.52 -3.61
N ASP A 85 -36.35 -24.65 -2.62
CA ASP A 85 -37.43 -23.93 -1.97
C ASP A 85 -37.30 -22.45 -2.35
N ASP A 86 -38.03 -22.12 -3.40
CA ASP A 86 -38.34 -20.76 -3.86
C ASP A 86 -39.00 -19.96 -2.73
N GLU A 87 -38.25 -19.07 -2.08
CA GLU A 87 -38.84 -17.93 -1.36
C GLU A 87 -38.44 -16.64 -2.06
N GLU A 88 -39.38 -16.14 -2.86
CA GLU A 88 -39.40 -14.79 -3.44
C GLU A 88 -39.27 -13.73 -2.32
N TYR A 89 -38.11 -13.09 -2.22
CA TYR A 89 -37.97 -11.84 -1.48
C TYR A 89 -38.27 -10.67 -2.42
N GLU A 90 -39.39 -9.99 -2.16
CA GLU A 90 -39.75 -8.74 -2.81
C GLU A 90 -38.69 -7.65 -2.51
N ASP A 91 -38.06 -7.16 -3.57
CA ASP A 91 -37.21 -5.96 -3.60
C ASP A 91 -38.06 -4.71 -3.23
N ASP A 92 -37.84 -4.15 -2.04
CA ASP A 92 -38.20 -2.75 -1.73
C ASP A 92 -37.00 -1.85 -2.03
N ASP A 93 -36.71 -1.70 -3.33
CA ASP A 93 -35.79 -0.71 -3.87
C ASP A 93 -36.46 0.68 -3.87
N SER A 94 -36.59 1.27 -2.68
CA SER A 94 -36.92 2.69 -2.55
C SER A 94 -35.63 3.52 -2.61
N GLY A 95 -34.90 3.40 -3.73
CA GLY A 95 -33.85 4.30 -4.18
C GLY A 95 -34.42 5.67 -4.56
N GLY A 96 -34.67 6.51 -3.56
CA GLY A 96 -35.03 7.91 -3.75
C GLY A 96 -33.87 8.70 -4.36
N ASP A 97 -33.97 8.97 -5.66
CA ASP A 97 -33.14 9.91 -6.41
C ASP A 97 -33.46 11.36 -5.98
N PRO A 98 -32.54 12.10 -5.34
CA PRO A 98 -32.75 13.52 -5.10
C PRO A 98 -32.44 14.29 -6.39
N GLU A 99 -33.53 14.66 -7.07
CA GLU A 99 -33.68 15.70 -8.09
C GLU A 99 -32.40 16.49 -8.43
N GLU A 100 -31.97 16.34 -9.68
CA GLU A 100 -31.04 17.24 -10.36
C GLU A 100 -31.52 18.69 -10.23
N VAL A 101 -30.81 19.49 -9.41
CA VAL A 101 -31.03 20.93 -9.34
C VAL A 101 -30.64 21.57 -10.68
N PRO A 102 -31.54 22.31 -11.35
CA PRO A 102 -31.23 22.97 -12.62
C PRO A 102 -30.11 24.00 -12.44
N MET A 103 -29.01 23.85 -13.18
CA MET A 103 -27.97 24.86 -13.29
C MET A 103 -28.57 26.14 -13.88
N MET A 104 -28.82 27.13 -13.04
CA MET A 104 -29.21 28.46 -13.49
C MET A 104 -28.05 29.11 -14.26
N ASN A 105 -28.38 29.50 -15.49
CA ASN A 105 -27.61 30.32 -16.40
C ASN A 105 -26.90 31.47 -15.68
N ARG A 106 -25.56 31.41 -15.68
CA ARG A 106 -24.73 32.56 -15.35
C ARG A 106 -24.60 33.42 -16.60
N GLU A 107 -25.41 34.48 -16.63
CA GLU A 107 -25.38 35.50 -17.66
C GLU A 107 -23.99 36.10 -17.84
N GLU A 108 -23.63 36.24 -19.11
CA GLU A 108 -22.46 36.92 -19.63
C GLU A 108 -22.43 38.39 -19.22
N SER A 109 -21.25 38.89 -18.92
CA SER A 109 -20.93 40.31 -19.02
C SER A 109 -19.47 40.45 -19.45
N PRO A 110 -19.19 41.03 -20.62
CA PRO A 110 -17.90 41.64 -20.95
C PRO A 110 -18.04 43.17 -21.07
N PRO A 111 -16.97 43.95 -21.33
CA PRO A 111 -15.62 43.89 -20.80
C PRO A 111 -15.10 45.28 -20.34
N ALA A 112 -14.04 45.31 -19.55
CA ALA A 112 -13.10 46.44 -19.48
C ALA A 112 -11.72 45.80 -19.23
N GLY A 113 -10.79 45.85 -20.17
CA GLY A 113 -10.05 47.06 -20.52
C GLY A 113 -8.72 47.00 -19.76
N GLY A 114 -7.69 46.43 -20.37
CA GLY A 114 -6.41 46.19 -19.73
C GLY A 114 -5.35 45.81 -20.75
N ASP A 115 -4.90 46.82 -21.46
CA ASP A 115 -3.73 46.87 -22.33
C ASP A 115 -2.48 46.38 -21.57
N ASN A 116 -1.77 45.38 -22.12
CA ASN A 116 -0.33 45.28 -21.88
C ASN A 116 0.34 44.46 -23.00
N SER A 117 1.12 45.19 -23.80
CA SER A 117 2.34 44.76 -24.49
C SER A 117 3.02 43.58 -23.80
N GLY A 118 3.39 42.50 -24.48
CA GLY A 118 4.24 42.49 -25.67
C GLY A 118 5.56 41.88 -25.24
N ASP A 119 5.74 40.59 -25.52
CA ASP A 119 7.07 39.95 -25.53
C ASP A 119 7.02 38.72 -26.43
N ASP A 120 7.93 38.75 -27.41
CA ASP A 120 8.21 37.74 -28.43
C ASP A 120 8.54 36.37 -27.84
N PRO A 121 7.99 35.27 -28.37
CA PRO A 121 8.62 33.96 -28.22
C PRO A 121 9.75 33.79 -29.24
N ALA A 122 10.99 33.77 -28.75
CA ALA A 122 12.16 33.37 -29.50
C ALA A 122 11.98 31.96 -30.11
N GLU A 123 12.29 31.87 -31.40
CA GLU A 123 12.29 30.65 -32.20
C GLU A 123 13.18 29.56 -31.58
N VAL A 124 12.60 28.38 -31.39
CA VAL A 124 13.33 27.18 -30.95
C VAL A 124 13.93 26.51 -32.18
N PRO A 125 15.25 26.27 -32.26
CA PRO A 125 15.84 25.62 -33.42
C PRO A 125 15.53 24.12 -33.43
N VAL A 126 14.90 23.69 -34.52
CA VAL A 126 14.69 22.28 -34.89
C VAL A 126 16.06 21.64 -35.15
N MET A 127 16.54 20.80 -34.23
CA MET A 127 17.69 19.93 -34.48
C MET A 127 17.28 18.72 -35.32
N ASN A 128 17.58 18.78 -36.61
CA ASN A 128 17.71 17.62 -37.48
C ASN A 128 18.81 16.69 -36.94
N ARG A 129 18.43 15.47 -36.54
CA ARG A 129 19.37 14.35 -36.37
C ARG A 129 19.24 13.40 -37.55
N ASP A 130 19.96 13.72 -38.63
CA ASP A 130 20.36 12.75 -39.65
C ASP A 130 21.73 12.19 -39.27
N SER A 131 21.75 11.00 -38.67
CA SER A 131 22.97 10.20 -38.53
C SER A 131 22.74 8.82 -39.15
N LYS A 132 22.93 8.78 -40.48
CA LYS A 132 23.23 7.56 -41.23
C LYS A 132 24.47 6.89 -40.64
N THR A 133 24.30 5.75 -39.99
CA THR A 133 25.39 4.81 -39.69
C THR A 133 25.49 3.79 -40.83
N PRO A 134 26.68 3.58 -41.43
CA PRO A 134 26.88 2.53 -42.41
C PRO A 134 27.07 1.18 -41.72
N ARG A 135 26.26 0.18 -42.10
CA ARG A 135 26.56 -1.25 -41.87
C ARG A 135 27.56 -1.73 -42.92
N PRO A 136 28.58 -2.48 -42.50
CA PRO A 136 28.94 -3.71 -43.20
C PRO A 136 29.01 -4.87 -42.19
N ALA A 137 28.21 -5.91 -42.34
CA ALA A 137 28.51 -7.09 -43.16
C ALA A 137 29.77 -7.82 -42.65
N GLY A 138 29.56 -8.70 -41.67
CA GLY A 138 30.57 -9.60 -41.11
C GLY A 138 29.87 -10.81 -40.52
N SER A 139 29.52 -11.75 -41.39
CA SER A 139 29.03 -13.08 -41.05
C SER A 139 30.18 -13.91 -40.47
N ILE A 140 30.09 -14.27 -39.19
CA ILE A 140 30.79 -15.41 -38.64
C ILE A 140 29.71 -16.31 -38.07
N ALA A 141 29.45 -17.40 -38.78
CA ALA A 141 28.68 -18.52 -38.26
C ALA A 141 29.50 -19.16 -37.14
N HIS A 142 29.17 -18.82 -35.90
CA HIS A 142 29.53 -19.63 -34.75
C HIS A 142 28.37 -20.61 -34.54
N GLU A 143 28.67 -21.89 -34.74
CA GLU A 143 27.86 -23.01 -34.27
C GLU A 143 27.92 -22.96 -32.74
N ASP A 144 27.01 -22.19 -32.14
CA ASP A 144 26.83 -22.18 -30.70
C ASP A 144 26.07 -23.45 -30.34
N ASP A 145 26.80 -24.37 -29.70
CA ASP A 145 26.28 -25.48 -28.92
C ASP A 145 25.06 -25.01 -28.13
N TYR A 146 23.91 -25.52 -28.55
CA TYR A 146 22.60 -25.33 -27.94
C TYR A 146 22.60 -26.00 -26.56
N LEU A 147 23.28 -25.35 -25.61
CA LEU A 147 23.20 -25.66 -24.18
C LEU A 147 21.74 -25.47 -23.79
N GLY A 148 21.08 -26.60 -23.54
CA GLY A 148 19.66 -26.70 -23.29
C GLY A 148 19.18 -25.55 -22.42
N GLU A 149 18.12 -24.90 -22.88
CA GLU A 149 17.31 -24.03 -22.06
C GLU A 149 16.84 -24.88 -20.87
N GLU A 150 17.59 -24.89 -19.77
CA GLU A 150 17.09 -25.32 -18.48
C GLU A 150 15.93 -24.38 -18.21
N GLU A 151 14.74 -24.84 -18.58
CA GLU A 151 13.45 -24.25 -18.23
C GLU A 151 13.59 -23.77 -16.80
N VAL A 152 13.47 -22.45 -16.62
CA VAL A 152 13.33 -21.85 -15.31
C VAL A 152 12.13 -22.56 -14.72
N SER A 153 12.39 -23.56 -13.88
CA SER A 153 11.36 -24.25 -13.13
C SER A 153 10.78 -23.18 -12.23
N PHE A 154 9.71 -22.55 -12.71
CA PHE A 154 8.63 -22.04 -11.89
C PHE A 154 8.09 -23.27 -11.18
N ALA A 155 8.85 -23.85 -10.25
CA ALA A 155 8.45 -25.00 -9.47
C ALA A 155 7.03 -24.70 -9.02
N LEU A 156 6.08 -25.47 -9.56
CA LEU A 156 4.68 -25.10 -9.71
C LEU A 156 4.17 -24.31 -8.50
N THR A 157 4.24 -22.97 -8.56
CA THR A 157 3.49 -22.13 -7.64
C THR A 157 2.10 -22.11 -8.21
N VAL A 158 1.34 -23.18 -7.96
CA VAL A 158 -0.09 -23.20 -8.25
C VAL A 158 -0.70 -22.19 -7.28
N PRO A 159 -1.28 -21.08 -7.78
CA PRO A 159 -2.03 -20.20 -6.91
C PRO A 159 -3.13 -21.03 -6.26
N GLU A 160 -3.19 -21.01 -4.94
CA GLU A 160 -4.26 -21.64 -4.20
C GLU A 160 -5.56 -20.91 -4.57
N LYS A 161 -6.46 -21.59 -5.31
CA LYS A 161 -7.57 -20.95 -6.01
C LYS A 161 -8.60 -20.30 -5.08
N ASP A 162 -8.61 -20.71 -3.81
CA ASP A 162 -9.60 -20.32 -2.82
C ASP A 162 -8.99 -19.94 -1.46
N ALA A 163 -7.70 -19.61 -1.43
CA ALA A 163 -7.03 -19.20 -0.19
C ALA A 163 -7.69 -17.95 0.41
N ARG A 164 -8.33 -18.11 1.57
CA ARG A 164 -8.82 -16.97 2.36
C ARG A 164 -7.63 -16.32 3.04
N GLY A 165 -7.22 -15.17 2.51
CA GLY A 165 -6.09 -14.40 3.02
C GLY A 165 -6.53 -13.24 3.91
N VAL A 166 -5.76 -12.98 4.96
CA VAL A 166 -5.83 -11.71 5.68
C VAL A 166 -4.93 -10.74 4.96
N LEU A 167 -5.53 -9.85 4.18
CA LEU A 167 -4.83 -8.83 3.42
C LEU A 167 -4.76 -7.52 4.23
N VAL A 168 -3.59 -6.90 4.22
CA VAL A 168 -3.43 -5.50 4.66
C VAL A 168 -3.32 -4.62 3.43
N ASP A 169 -3.86 -3.39 3.48
CA ASP A 169 -3.79 -2.49 2.33
C ASP A 169 -2.35 -2.20 1.91
N PHE A 170 -1.45 -1.99 2.88
CA PHE A 170 -0.02 -1.85 2.62
C PHE A 170 0.84 -2.47 3.73
N ALA A 171 1.95 -3.08 3.33
CA ALA A 171 3.04 -3.44 4.21
C ALA A 171 4.34 -2.75 3.79
N VAL A 172 5.18 -2.37 4.75
CA VAL A 172 6.60 -2.07 4.47
C VAL A 172 7.42 -3.25 4.94
N ILE A 173 8.15 -3.86 4.02
CA ILE A 173 8.89 -5.10 4.23
C ILE A 173 10.38 -4.78 4.19
N ASN A 174 11.09 -5.22 5.23
CA ASN A 174 12.54 -5.27 5.26
C ASN A 174 13.00 -6.60 4.66
N LEU A 175 13.80 -6.54 3.59
CA LEU A 175 14.34 -7.69 2.90
C LEU A 175 15.83 -7.87 3.21
N SER A 176 16.22 -9.11 3.47
CA SER A 176 17.61 -9.54 3.46
C SER A 176 17.86 -10.44 2.27
N GLY A 177 19.02 -10.29 1.64
CA GLY A 177 19.39 -11.13 0.52
C GLY A 177 20.89 -11.29 0.40
N VAL A 178 21.30 -12.38 -0.24
CA VAL A 178 22.69 -12.67 -0.55
C VAL A 178 22.89 -12.67 -2.07
N PRO A 179 23.98 -12.09 -2.59
CA PRO A 179 24.29 -12.17 -3.99
C PRO A 179 24.61 -13.62 -4.38
N LEU A 180 24.04 -14.07 -5.49
CA LEU A 180 24.29 -15.38 -6.07
C LEU A 180 25.53 -15.33 -6.95
N ASN A 181 26.68 -15.70 -6.39
CA ASN A 181 27.93 -15.85 -7.15
C ASN A 181 27.93 -17.17 -7.92
N GLN A 182 27.09 -17.29 -8.95
CA GLN A 182 27.08 -18.45 -9.84
C GLN A 182 27.79 -18.08 -11.15
N LEU A 183 29.06 -18.46 -11.28
CA LEU A 183 29.78 -18.39 -12.55
C LEU A 183 29.08 -19.27 -13.59
N GLY A 184 28.69 -18.68 -14.72
CA GLY A 184 28.14 -19.40 -15.86
C GLY A 184 26.63 -19.64 -15.88
N ARG A 185 25.88 -19.19 -14.86
CA ARG A 185 24.40 -19.20 -14.90
C ARG A 185 23.84 -17.81 -15.18
N LYS A 186 22.81 -17.73 -16.01
CA LYS A 186 22.08 -16.48 -16.27
C LYS A 186 21.41 -16.05 -14.96
N MET A 187 21.92 -14.99 -14.34
CA MET A 187 21.34 -14.46 -13.11
C MET A 187 19.93 -13.94 -13.41
N CYS A 188 18.92 -14.51 -12.75
CA CYS A 188 17.57 -13.96 -12.76
C CYS A 188 17.49 -12.83 -11.71
N TYR A 189 16.64 -11.83 -11.96
CA TYR A 189 16.27 -10.80 -10.98
C TYR A 189 17.46 -10.07 -10.32
N GLY A 190 18.49 -9.75 -11.12
CA GLY A 190 19.65 -9.00 -10.64
C GLY A 190 20.62 -9.82 -9.78
N GLY A 191 20.46 -11.15 -9.69
CA GLY A 191 21.44 -12.02 -9.03
C GLY A 191 21.32 -12.07 -7.51
N TRP A 192 20.16 -11.71 -6.94
CA TRP A 192 19.93 -11.76 -5.50
C TRP A 192 19.07 -12.96 -5.13
N ARG A 193 19.42 -13.62 -4.01
CA ARG A 193 18.53 -14.55 -3.31
C ARG A 193 18.09 -13.91 -2.01
N ILE A 194 16.79 -13.66 -1.89
CA ILE A 194 16.18 -13.23 -0.63
C ILE A 194 16.27 -14.40 0.37
N ASN A 195 16.78 -14.16 1.57
CA ASN A 195 16.89 -15.15 2.63
C ASN A 195 16.01 -14.81 3.85
N GLU A 196 15.60 -13.55 4.00
CA GLU A 196 14.73 -13.10 5.10
C GLU A 196 13.81 -11.98 4.60
N ALA A 197 12.57 -11.97 5.07
CA ALA A 197 11.60 -10.91 4.86
C ALA A 197 10.89 -10.62 6.18
N ASN A 198 10.90 -9.37 6.61
CA ASN A 198 10.34 -8.95 7.90
C ASN A 198 9.43 -7.74 7.70
N VAL A 199 8.14 -7.88 8.03
CA VAL A 199 7.16 -6.79 7.91
C VAL A 199 7.38 -5.76 9.02
N GLY A 200 7.90 -4.58 8.69
CA GLY A 200 8.20 -3.51 9.65
C GLY A 200 7.00 -2.61 9.97
N LEU A 201 6.13 -2.41 9.00
CA LEU A 201 4.94 -1.54 9.09
C LEU A 201 3.75 -2.23 8.42
N LEU A 202 2.60 -2.18 9.08
CA LEU A 202 1.29 -2.47 8.51
C LEU A 202 0.51 -1.16 8.36
N MET A 203 -0.32 -1.07 7.33
CA MET A 203 -1.18 0.08 7.12
C MET A 203 -2.53 -0.31 6.53
N GLU A 204 -3.58 0.20 7.16
CA GLU A 204 -4.98 0.03 6.76
C GLU A 204 -5.60 1.41 6.49
N VAL A 205 -6.35 1.54 5.41
CA VAL A 205 -6.95 2.78 4.90
C VAL A 205 -8.42 2.54 4.66
N LYS A 206 -9.28 3.16 5.47
CA LYS A 206 -10.72 3.17 5.20
C LYS A 206 -11.12 4.31 4.28
N SER A 207 -12.23 4.11 3.57
CA SER A 207 -12.90 5.15 2.78
C SER A 207 -13.07 6.45 3.58
N PHE A 208 -12.89 7.58 2.91
CA PHE A 208 -13.12 8.88 3.54
C PHE A 208 -14.59 9.03 3.93
N VAL A 209 -14.87 9.91 4.88
CA VAL A 209 -16.25 10.22 5.29
C VAL A 209 -16.91 11.14 4.26
N SER A 210 -18.22 11.37 4.38
CA SER A 210 -18.94 12.23 3.43
C SER A 210 -18.25 13.59 3.26
N ARG A 211 -18.11 14.03 2.01
CA ARG A 211 -17.45 15.29 1.66
C ARG A 211 -18.30 16.53 1.93
N SER A 212 -19.60 16.34 2.17
CA SER A 212 -20.51 17.41 2.60
C SER A 212 -20.29 17.81 4.05
N LEU A 213 -19.65 16.96 4.86
CA LEU A 213 -19.37 17.24 6.27
C LEU A 213 -18.29 18.32 6.39
N THR A 214 -18.47 19.23 7.34
CA THR A 214 -17.52 20.30 7.61
C THR A 214 -17.13 20.33 9.09
N SER A 215 -15.94 20.89 9.37
CA SER A 215 -15.45 21.20 10.72
C SER A 215 -15.67 20.07 11.75
N VAL A 216 -16.54 20.28 12.73
CA VAL A 216 -16.76 19.37 13.88
C VAL A 216 -17.43 18.06 13.46
N GLU A 217 -18.35 18.11 12.49
CA GLU A 217 -19.03 16.90 11.99
C GLU A 217 -18.05 16.00 11.25
N LEU A 218 -17.17 16.62 10.46
CA LEU A 218 -16.09 15.93 9.75
C LEU A 218 -15.15 15.25 10.75
N GLU A 219 -14.68 15.98 11.76
CA GLU A 219 -13.81 15.44 12.82
C GLU A 219 -14.47 14.29 13.59
N LYS A 220 -15.75 14.43 13.93
CA LYS A 220 -16.54 13.38 14.60
C LYS A 220 -16.66 12.13 13.74
N ALA A 221 -16.97 12.29 12.45
CA ALA A 221 -17.11 11.16 11.53
C ALA A 221 -15.77 10.45 11.29
N ILE A 222 -14.67 11.20 11.15
CA ILE A 222 -13.31 10.62 11.06
C ILE A 222 -12.98 9.86 12.35
N GLY A 223 -13.26 10.46 13.50
CA GLY A 223 -13.04 9.84 14.82
C GLY A 223 -13.86 8.56 15.04
N ALA A 224 -15.01 8.42 14.39
CA ALA A 224 -15.81 7.20 14.42
C ALA A 224 -15.26 6.10 13.49
N ARG A 225 -14.56 6.46 12.41
CA ARG A 225 -14.07 5.51 11.40
C ARG A 225 -12.64 5.01 11.63
N ILE A 226 -11.79 5.84 12.22
CA ILE A 226 -10.41 5.46 12.58
C ILE A 226 -10.36 4.20 13.47
N PRO A 227 -11.21 4.03 14.49
CA PRO A 227 -11.21 2.83 15.33
C PRO A 227 -11.36 1.52 14.53
N ALA A 228 -12.19 1.51 13.48
CA ALA A 228 -12.34 0.32 12.64
C ALA A 228 -11.02 -0.07 11.95
N ALA A 229 -10.30 0.91 11.39
CA ALA A 229 -8.97 0.67 10.82
C ALA A 229 -7.95 0.20 11.87
N CYS A 230 -8.01 0.75 13.09
CA CYS A 230 -7.18 0.32 14.19
C CYS A 230 -7.46 -1.14 14.60
N ASP A 231 -8.73 -1.52 14.69
CA ASP A 231 -9.16 -2.86 15.07
C ASP A 231 -8.74 -3.90 14.02
N ASP A 232 -8.86 -3.57 12.74
CA ASP A 232 -8.39 -4.43 11.64
C ASP A 232 -6.86 -4.61 11.67
N LEU A 233 -6.10 -3.54 11.92
CA LEU A 233 -4.64 -3.61 12.10
C LEU A 233 -4.22 -4.46 13.29
N VAL A 234 -4.99 -4.45 14.38
CA VAL A 234 -4.73 -5.30 15.55
C VAL A 234 -4.89 -6.78 15.19
N LYS A 235 -5.94 -7.13 14.45
CA LYS A 235 -6.14 -8.50 13.95
C LYS A 235 -5.03 -8.90 12.97
N GLN A 236 -4.72 -8.05 12.00
CA GLN A 236 -3.63 -8.29 11.04
C GLN A 236 -2.28 -8.47 11.76
N ALA A 237 -1.96 -7.64 12.75
CA ALA A 237 -0.75 -7.79 13.56
C ALA A 237 -0.75 -9.08 14.39
N ALA A 238 -1.91 -9.51 14.91
CA ALA A 238 -2.03 -10.78 15.63
C ALA A 238 -1.69 -11.96 14.69
N TYR A 239 -2.26 -11.99 13.48
CA TYR A 239 -1.90 -13.00 12.47
C TYR A 239 -0.41 -12.99 12.13
N LEU A 240 0.18 -11.80 11.95
CA LEU A 240 1.62 -11.66 11.70
C LEU A 240 2.47 -12.26 12.83
N PHE A 241 2.08 -12.06 14.09
CA PHE A 241 2.77 -12.61 15.25
C PHE A 241 2.54 -14.12 15.42
N LEU A 242 1.37 -14.63 15.05
CA LEU A 242 1.14 -16.07 15.01
C LEU A 242 2.05 -16.74 13.98
N GLN A 243 2.19 -16.14 12.80
CA GLN A 243 3.05 -16.65 11.73
C GLN A 243 4.55 -16.56 12.06
N ASP A 244 4.98 -15.47 12.71
CA ASP A 244 6.37 -15.27 13.13
C ASP A 244 6.47 -15.18 14.66
N PRO A 245 6.77 -16.30 15.35
CA PRO A 245 6.95 -16.34 16.80
C PRO A 245 8.08 -15.43 17.31
N THR A 246 9.08 -15.14 16.47
CA THR A 246 10.23 -14.32 16.85
C THR A 246 9.88 -12.83 16.86
N LYS A 247 8.85 -12.44 16.11
CA LYS A 247 8.43 -11.05 16.00
C LYS A 247 7.73 -10.55 17.26
N GLN A 248 8.33 -9.52 17.86
CA GLN A 248 7.85 -8.91 19.10
C GLN A 248 7.02 -7.64 18.89
N SER A 249 7.16 -6.98 17.74
CA SER A 249 6.40 -5.77 17.45
C SER A 249 6.33 -5.45 15.96
N VAL A 250 5.35 -4.62 15.61
CA VAL A 250 5.17 -4.04 14.28
C VAL A 250 4.65 -2.62 14.42
N LEU A 251 5.08 -1.71 13.53
CA LEU A 251 4.47 -0.39 13.43
C LEU A 251 3.13 -0.52 12.72
N ALA A 252 2.16 0.33 13.06
CA ALA A 252 0.85 0.32 12.42
C ALA A 252 0.38 1.75 12.11
N ILE A 253 -0.15 1.98 10.90
CA ILE A 253 -0.80 3.22 10.49
C ILE A 253 -2.26 2.94 10.14
N ALA A 254 -3.19 3.59 10.83
CA ALA A 254 -4.61 3.56 10.53
C ALA A 254 -5.01 4.86 9.81
N GLY A 255 -5.59 4.75 8.62
CA GLY A 255 -5.97 5.86 7.75
C GLY A 255 -7.48 5.94 7.46
N VAL A 256 -7.99 7.16 7.31
CA VAL A 256 -9.33 7.48 6.79
C VAL A 256 -9.18 8.65 5.82
N GLY A 257 -9.19 8.35 4.53
CA GLY A 257 -8.76 9.30 3.50
C GLY A 257 -7.35 9.87 3.79
N PRO A 258 -7.17 11.19 3.96
CA PRO A 258 -5.86 11.77 4.27
C PRO A 258 -5.59 11.87 5.78
N TRP A 259 -6.54 11.48 6.64
CA TRP A 259 -6.38 11.52 8.09
C TRP A 259 -5.81 10.20 8.57
N TRP A 260 -4.91 10.25 9.54
CA TRP A 260 -4.27 9.04 10.03
C TRP A 260 -3.77 9.17 11.46
N CYS A 261 -3.67 8.03 12.13
CA CYS A 261 -2.94 7.86 13.37
C CYS A 261 -2.00 6.66 13.24
N ASN A 262 -1.15 6.48 14.23
CA ASN A 262 -0.23 5.37 14.28
C ASN A 262 -0.02 4.88 15.70
N THR A 263 0.51 3.66 15.80
CA THR A 263 1.02 3.11 17.05
C THR A 263 2.14 2.11 16.76
N LYS A 264 2.77 1.62 17.83
CA LYS A 264 3.62 0.43 17.79
C LYS A 264 2.87 -0.67 18.52
N ILE A 265 2.47 -1.70 17.80
CA ILE A 265 1.79 -2.86 18.35
C ILE A 265 2.87 -3.84 18.80
N ASN A 266 2.88 -4.19 20.09
CA ASN A 266 3.77 -5.24 20.61
C ASN A 266 2.95 -6.52 20.82
N ARG A 267 3.60 -7.67 20.63
CA ARG A 267 3.01 -9.01 20.79
C ARG A 267 2.30 -9.15 22.14
N ALA A 268 3.01 -8.78 23.21
CA ALA A 268 2.49 -8.85 24.59
C ALA A 268 1.25 -7.97 24.87
N ASN A 269 0.94 -7.00 24.00
CA ASN A 269 -0.24 -6.13 24.17
C ASN A 269 -1.50 -6.71 23.53
N ILE A 270 -1.38 -7.72 22.66
CA ILE A 270 -2.50 -8.27 21.87
C ILE A 270 -2.65 -9.78 22.00
N THR A 271 -2.08 -10.36 23.06
CA THR A 271 -2.12 -11.78 23.40
C THR A 271 -3.55 -12.35 23.37
N GLU A 272 -4.55 -11.63 23.92
CA GLU A 272 -5.97 -12.02 23.86
C GLU A 272 -6.49 -12.21 22.44
N VAL A 273 -6.16 -11.27 21.55
CA VAL A 273 -6.59 -11.32 20.15
C VAL A 273 -5.92 -12.50 19.47
N MET A 274 -4.63 -12.72 19.73
CA MET A 274 -3.91 -13.86 19.21
C MET A 274 -4.52 -15.19 19.68
N HIS A 275 -4.84 -15.34 20.96
CA HIS A 275 -5.51 -16.54 21.47
C HIS A 275 -6.89 -16.74 20.83
N GLY A 276 -7.68 -15.67 20.70
CA GLY A 276 -9.00 -15.75 20.08
C GLY A 276 -8.96 -16.19 18.62
N LEU A 277 -7.93 -15.76 17.87
CA LEU A 277 -7.71 -16.18 16.50
C LEU A 277 -7.12 -17.59 16.42
N ALA A 278 -6.15 -17.90 17.28
CA ALA A 278 -5.45 -19.17 17.27
C ALA A 278 -6.25 -20.32 17.89
N ALA A 279 -7.31 -20.05 18.66
CA ALA A 279 -8.27 -21.08 19.07
C ALA A 279 -8.97 -21.76 17.87
N GLN A 280 -8.91 -21.14 16.69
CA GLN A 280 -9.37 -21.72 15.44
C GLN A 280 -8.29 -22.57 14.74
N ASP A 281 -7.04 -22.52 15.23
CA ASP A 281 -5.88 -23.25 14.70
C ASP A 281 -5.43 -24.34 15.71
N PRO A 282 -5.59 -25.63 15.38
CA PRO A 282 -5.25 -26.74 16.28
C PRO A 282 -3.75 -26.85 16.58
N THR A 283 -2.87 -26.15 15.85
CA THR A 283 -1.42 -26.22 16.03
C THR A 283 -0.87 -25.23 17.08
N TYR A 284 -1.69 -24.28 17.54
CA TYR A 284 -1.27 -23.27 18.49
C TYR A 284 -1.18 -23.82 19.92
N GLN A 285 0.02 -23.77 20.52
CA GLN A 285 0.24 -24.13 21.92
C GLN A 285 0.33 -22.88 22.78
N ASP A 286 -0.44 -22.89 23.88
CA ASP A 286 -0.55 -21.77 24.81
C ASP A 286 0.74 -21.62 25.64
N ASP A 287 1.06 -20.38 25.99
CA ASP A 287 2.05 -20.07 27.03
C ASP A 287 1.21 -19.59 28.23
N ASP A 288 1.14 -20.39 29.30
CA ASP A 288 0.21 -20.31 30.46
C ASP A 288 0.29 -19.00 31.30
N GLY A 289 0.75 -17.89 30.72
CA GLY A 289 0.89 -16.60 31.36
C GLY A 289 -0.45 -15.89 31.61
N PRO A 290 -0.54 -15.03 32.65
CA PRO A 290 -1.72 -14.22 32.89
C PRO A 290 -1.96 -13.27 31.72
N VAL A 291 -3.16 -13.36 31.16
CA VAL A 291 -3.60 -12.55 30.03
C VAL A 291 -3.91 -11.13 30.54
N HIS A 292 -3.21 -10.13 29.99
CA HIS A 292 -3.41 -8.73 30.34
C HIS A 292 -3.93 -7.93 29.14
N THR A 293 -5.17 -7.43 29.24
CA THR A 293 -5.74 -6.52 28.24
C THR A 293 -5.08 -5.15 28.35
N VAL A 294 -4.07 -4.88 27.53
CA VAL A 294 -3.47 -3.54 27.44
C VAL A 294 -4.11 -2.77 26.31
N ARG A 295 -4.90 -1.75 26.64
CA ARG A 295 -5.44 -0.83 25.63
C ARG A 295 -4.29 -0.15 24.88
N LEU A 296 -4.19 -0.40 23.57
CA LEU A 296 -3.18 0.22 22.72
C LEU A 296 -3.35 1.75 22.69
N LYS A 297 -2.23 2.46 22.81
CA LYS A 297 -2.20 3.91 22.77
C LYS A 297 -1.91 4.38 21.35
N TRP A 298 -2.97 4.70 20.62
CA TRP A 298 -2.88 5.34 19.31
C TRP A 298 -2.58 6.84 19.44
N THR A 299 -1.83 7.38 18.49
CA THR A 299 -1.65 8.84 18.39
C THR A 299 -2.96 9.52 17.97
N SER A 300 -3.07 10.83 18.24
CA SER A 300 -4.23 11.59 17.73
C SER A 300 -4.19 11.66 16.20
N ALA A 301 -5.35 11.58 15.55
CA ALA A 301 -5.44 11.71 14.10
C ALA A 301 -4.82 13.03 13.60
N LEU A 302 -4.06 12.96 12.50
CA LEU A 302 -3.53 14.12 11.79
C LEU A 302 -3.81 13.99 10.30
N ARG A 303 -3.96 15.12 9.62
CA ARG A 303 -4.07 15.16 8.16
C ARG A 303 -2.69 15.11 7.51
N LEU A 304 -2.54 14.29 6.48
CA LEU A 304 -1.36 14.23 5.62
C LEU A 304 -1.00 15.62 5.06
N GLY A 305 0.31 15.85 4.89
CA GLY A 305 0.86 17.09 4.34
C GLY A 305 1.01 18.25 5.33
N LEU A 306 0.52 18.12 6.57
CA LEU A 306 0.79 19.07 7.64
C LEU A 306 2.22 18.89 8.18
N ALA A 307 2.87 19.97 8.66
CA ALA A 307 4.21 19.89 9.24
C ALA A 307 4.32 18.85 10.37
N ARG A 308 3.35 18.82 11.30
CA ARG A 308 3.28 17.82 12.37
C ARG A 308 3.06 16.39 11.86
N SER A 309 2.35 16.24 10.75
CA SER A 309 2.17 14.93 10.09
C SER A 309 3.50 14.45 9.52
N ASN A 310 4.26 15.35 8.88
CA ASN A 310 5.58 15.03 8.34
C ASN A 310 6.57 14.67 9.46
N GLU A 311 6.62 15.43 10.56
CA GLU A 311 7.45 15.08 11.73
C GLU A 311 7.11 13.69 12.31
N ARG A 312 5.83 13.32 12.29
CA ARG A 312 5.39 11.99 12.72
C ARG A 312 5.83 10.89 11.75
N LEU A 313 5.69 11.12 10.44
CA LEU A 313 6.23 10.21 9.42
C LEU A 313 7.75 10.07 9.54
N PHE A 314 8.47 11.14 9.88
CA PHE A 314 9.92 11.07 10.14
C PHE A 314 10.25 10.15 11.31
N THR A 315 9.43 10.17 12.37
CA THR A 315 9.61 9.28 13.53
C THR A 315 9.41 7.81 13.13
N ILE A 316 8.41 7.52 12.30
CA ILE A 316 8.15 6.19 11.74
C ILE A 316 9.31 5.75 10.84
N TYR A 317 9.76 6.63 9.95
CA TYR A 317 10.92 6.41 9.09
C TYR A 317 12.16 6.03 9.88
N ASN A 318 12.52 6.79 10.93
CA ASN A 318 13.69 6.46 11.76
C ASN A 318 13.52 5.10 12.45
N SER A 319 12.31 4.81 12.94
CA SER A 319 12.02 3.51 13.56
C SER A 319 12.17 2.35 12.57
N LEU A 320 11.73 2.52 11.32
CA LEU A 320 11.90 1.53 10.26
C LEU A 320 13.36 1.37 9.86
N LYS A 321 14.10 2.47 9.78
CA LYS A 321 15.53 2.47 9.49
C LYS A 321 16.32 1.71 10.55
N ASP A 322 15.96 1.87 11.83
CA ASP A 322 16.60 1.16 12.95
C ASP A 322 16.32 -0.35 12.91
N ILE A 323 15.14 -0.76 12.42
CA ILE A 323 14.82 -2.18 12.13
C ILE A 323 15.57 -2.67 10.89
N GLY A 324 15.82 -1.76 9.94
CA GLY A 324 16.29 -2.00 8.59
C GLY A 324 17.79 -1.90 8.36
N VAL A 325 18.65 -1.77 9.36
CA VAL A 325 20.10 -1.72 9.11
C VAL A 325 20.68 -3.12 8.88
N LEU A 326 20.31 -3.75 7.77
CA LEU A 326 21.18 -4.74 7.15
C LEU A 326 22.33 -3.95 6.50
N ALA A 327 23.57 -4.38 6.72
CA ALA A 327 24.73 -3.74 6.13
C ALA A 327 24.54 -3.75 4.61
N THR A 328 24.26 -2.59 4.02
CA THR A 328 24.20 -2.44 2.57
C THR A 328 25.52 -2.95 2.01
N PRO A 329 25.54 -3.95 1.13
CA PRO A 329 26.75 -4.26 0.39
C PRO A 329 27.08 -3.01 -0.42
N VAL A 330 28.14 -2.31 -0.02
CA VAL A 330 28.47 -0.94 -0.44
C VAL A 330 28.88 -0.86 -1.92
N ASP A 331 28.97 -1.99 -2.63
CA ASP A 331 29.47 -2.07 -4.00
C ASP A 331 28.45 -2.73 -4.94
N ILE A 332 27.42 -1.99 -5.35
CA ILE A 332 26.57 -2.30 -6.52
C ILE A 332 26.77 -1.24 -7.58
#